data_AF-A0A7C1B053-F1
#
_entry.id   AF-A0A7C1B053-F1
#
_cell.length_a   1.000
_cell.length_b   1.000
_cell.length_c   1.000
_cell.angle_alpha   90.00
_cell.angle_beta   90.00
_cell.angle_gamma   90.00
#
_symmetry.space_group_name_H-M   'P 1'
#
loop_
_entity.id
_entity.type
_entity.pdbx_description
1 polymer ?
#
loop_
_entity_poly.entity_id
_entity_poly.type
_entity_poly.pdbx_seq_one_letter_code
_entity_poly.pdbx_strand_id
1 'polypeptide(L)'
;YKLIVTMEGEVKDGMVIDFEDMKNIVDPVIEKYDHSYLNDFFEKPTVENIAAKILLEIQKKTDKIVSVKLWEGRNNYAEVLP
;
A
#
# COMPACT_ATOMS: atom_id res chain seq x y z
N TYR A 1 6.63 -8.16 -6.76
CA TYR A 1 6.66 -6.75 -6.28
C TYR A 1 7.03 -6.72 -4.81
N LYS A 2 7.47 -5.56 -4.29
CA LYS A 2 7.61 -5.32 -2.86
C LYS A 2 6.90 -4.02 -2.49
N LEU A 3 5.98 -4.06 -1.53
CA LEU A 3 5.25 -2.91 -1.05
C LEU A 3 5.88 -2.39 0.25
N ILE A 4 6.02 -1.07 0.36
CA ILE A 4 6.31 -0.36 1.60
C ILE A 4 5.17 0.62 1.82
N VAL A 5 4.56 0.56 2.99
CA VAL A 5 3.50 1.48 3.41
C VAL A 5 4.06 2.31 4.57
N THR A 6 3.91 3.62 4.48
CA THR A 6 4.28 4.55 5.54
C THR A 6 3.01 5.09 6.19
N MET A 7 2.92 5.00 7.50
CA MET A 7 1.83 5.60 8.28
C MET A 7 2.40 6.55 9.33
N GLU A 8 1.63 7.59 9.65
CA GLU A 8 1.96 8.56 10.69
C GLU A 8 0.81 8.74 11.68
N GLY A 9 1.16 9.31 12.83
CA GLY A 9 0.22 9.61 13.89
C GLY A 9 0.93 9.89 15.20
N GLU A 10 0.16 10.29 16.21
CA GLU A 10 0.68 10.47 17.56
C GLU A 10 1.14 9.14 18.16
N VAL A 11 2.26 9.18 18.88
CA VAL A 11 2.71 8.02 19.67
C VAL A 11 1.84 7.92 20.92
N LYS A 12 1.09 6.83 21.05
CA LYS A 12 0.29 6.49 22.22
C LYS A 12 0.74 5.12 22.74
N ASP A 13 0.97 5.04 24.04
CA ASP A 13 1.47 3.81 24.69
C ASP A 13 2.73 3.22 24.03
N GLY A 14 3.59 4.10 23.52
CA GLY A 14 4.89 3.74 22.92
C GLY A 14 4.86 3.42 21.42
N MET A 15 3.73 3.54 20.73
CA MET A 15 3.60 3.22 19.31
C MET A 15 2.60 4.13 18.57
N VAL A 16 2.75 4.28 17.26
CA VAL A 16 1.79 5.01 16.40
C VAL A 16 0.60 4.14 16.02
N ILE A 17 0.89 2.87 15.74
CA ILE A 17 -0.03 1.79 15.42
C ILE A 17 0.69 0.46 15.70
N ASP A 18 -0.06 -0.57 16.11
CA ASP A 18 0.46 -1.92 16.17
C ASP A 18 0.66 -2.48 14.73
N PHE A 19 1.69 -3.30 14.52
CA PHE A 19 1.95 -3.88 13.21
C PHE A 19 0.87 -4.89 12.76
N GLU A 20 0.20 -5.56 13.70
CA GLU A 20 -0.92 -6.45 13.40
C GLU A 20 -2.13 -5.66 12.90
N ASP A 21 -2.47 -4.54 13.55
CA ASP A 21 -3.51 -3.62 13.08
C ASP A 21 -3.20 -3.07 11.68
N MET A 22 -1.93 -2.69 11.45
CA MET A 22 -1.48 -2.24 10.14
C MET A 22 -1.66 -3.31 9.06
N LYS A 23 -1.31 -4.57 9.36
CA LYS A 23 -1.53 -5.71 8.45
C LYS A 23 -3.01 -5.94 8.17
N ASN A 24 -3.86 -5.90 9.19
CA ASN A 24 -5.31 -6.05 9.03
C ASN A 24 -5.93 -4.98 8.12
N ILE A 25 -5.29 -3.80 8.03
CA ILE A 25 -5.68 -2.74 7.09
C ILE A 25 -5.14 -3.03 5.68
N VAL A 26 -3.86 -3.38 5.56
CA VAL A 26 -3.12 -3.43 4.28
C VAL A 26 -3.32 -4.77 3.53
N ASP A 27 -3.26 -5.90 4.22
CA ASP A 27 -3.25 -7.23 3.61
C ASP A 27 -4.49 -7.48 2.74
N PRO A 28 -5.74 -7.18 3.17
CA PRO A 28 -6.92 -7.36 2.33
C PRO A 28 -6.91 -6.51 1.05
N VAL A 29 -6.13 -5.42 1.01
CA VAL A 29 -5.98 -4.58 -0.18
C VAL A 29 -5.04 -5.23 -1.20
N ILE A 30 -4.00 -5.91 -0.74
CA ILE A 30 -2.96 -6.48 -1.61
C ILE A 30 -3.22 -7.95 -1.99
N GLU A 31 -3.89 -8.72 -1.14
CA GLU A 31 -4.14 -10.15 -1.36
C GLU A 31 -4.92 -10.42 -2.65
N LYS A 32 -5.82 -9.53 -3.07
CA LYS A 32 -6.53 -9.65 -4.36
C LYS A 32 -5.62 -9.59 -5.59
N TYR A 33 -4.44 -8.98 -5.44
CA TYR A 33 -3.45 -8.83 -6.51
C TYR A 33 -2.35 -9.92 -6.44
N ASP A 34 -2.24 -10.59 -5.30
CA ASP A 34 -1.25 -11.63 -5.13
C ASP A 34 -1.65 -12.88 -5.92
N HIS A 35 -0.66 -13.53 -6.54
CA HIS A 35 -0.87 -14.69 -7.42
C HIS A 35 -1.95 -14.50 -8.52
N SER A 36 -2.21 -13.26 -8.97
CA SER A 36 -3.20 -12.95 -9.99
C SER A 36 -2.61 -12.17 -11.18
N TYR A 37 -3.37 -12.11 -12.28
CA TYR A 37 -2.96 -11.36 -13.47
C TYR A 37 -3.38 -9.89 -13.34
N LEU A 38 -2.40 -8.98 -13.26
CA LEU A 38 -2.68 -7.57 -12.97
C LEU A 38 -3.55 -6.89 -14.02
N ASN A 39 -3.51 -7.32 -15.29
CA ASN A 39 -4.36 -6.76 -16.33
C ASN A 39 -5.86 -7.02 -16.10
N ASP A 40 -6.23 -7.99 -15.25
CA ASP A 40 -7.63 -8.23 -14.88
C ASP A 40 -8.18 -7.11 -13.97
N PHE A 41 -7.28 -6.33 -13.33
CA PHE A 41 -7.63 -5.26 -12.41
C PHE A 41 -7.29 -3.86 -12.94
N PHE A 42 -6.38 -3.77 -13.91
CA PHE A 42 -5.83 -2.53 -14.42
C PHE A 42 -5.76 -2.55 -15.95
N GLU A 43 -6.35 -1.55 -16.61
CA GLU A 43 -6.18 -1.36 -18.06
C GLU A 43 -4.69 -1.21 -18.44
N LYS A 44 -3.94 -0.49 -17.59
CA LYS A 44 -2.49 -0.30 -17.71
C LYS A 44 -1.83 -0.60 -16.36
N PRO A 45 -1.30 -1.83 -16.14
CA PRO A 45 -0.75 -2.26 -14.86
C PRO A 45 0.68 -1.71 -14.64
N THR A 46 0.88 -0.40 -14.76
CA THR A 46 2.16 0.23 -14.43
C THR A 46 2.32 0.34 -12.91
N VAL A 47 3.56 0.42 -12.44
CA VAL A 47 3.87 0.52 -11.00
C VAL A 47 3.19 1.73 -10.36
N GLU A 48 3.12 2.85 -11.08
CA GLU A 48 2.45 4.08 -10.65
C GLU A 48 0.94 3.87 -10.45
N ASN A 49 0.27 3.25 -11.43
CA ASN A 49 -1.17 3.00 -11.37
C ASN A 49 -1.54 2.02 -10.25
N ILE A 50 -0.72 0.98 -10.06
CA ILE A 50 -0.92 0.00 -8.99
C ILE A 50 -0.70 0.67 -7.63
N ALA A 51 0.40 1.42 -7.45
CA ALA A 51 0.70 2.14 -6.21
C ALA A 51 -0.42 3.14 -5.86
N ALA A 52 -0.87 3.95 -6.82
CA ALA A 52 -1.96 4.90 -6.64
C ALA A 52 -3.26 4.20 -6.22
N LYS A 53 -3.59 3.06 -6.85
CA LYS A 53 -4.78 2.30 -6.49
C LYS A 53 -4.68 1.70 -5.09
N ILE A 54 -3.53 1.16 -4.71
CA ILE A 54 -3.30 0.64 -3.35
C ILE A 54 -3.47 1.77 -2.32
N LEU A 55 -2.87 2.94 -2.56
CA LEU A 55 -3.03 4.12 -1.69
C LEU A 55 -4.50 4.48 -1.50
N LEU A 56 -5.25 4.61 -2.59
CA LEU A 56 -6.68 4.96 -2.54
C LEU A 56 -7.52 3.94 -1.77
N GLU A 57 -7.23 2.64 -1.89
CA GLU A 57 -7.97 1.62 -1.14
C GLU A 57 -7.59 1.59 0.35
N ILE A 58 -6.33 1.87 0.72
CA ILE A 58 -5.94 2.00 2.12
C ILE A 58 -6.50 3.29 2.75
N GLN A 59 -6.55 4.40 2.02
CA GLN A 59 -7.15 5.66 2.48
C GLN A 59 -8.63 5.52 2.86
N LYS A 60 -9.36 4.58 2.25
CA LYS A 60 -10.75 4.27 2.64
C LYS A 60 -10.85 3.58 4.01
N LYS A 61 -9.77 2.98 4.49
CA LYS A 61 -9.70 2.21 5.74
C LYS A 61 -9.04 3.00 6.88
N THR A 62 -8.16 3.95 6.56
CA THR A 62 -7.47 4.79 7.54
C THR A 62 -7.01 6.11 6.93
N ASP A 63 -7.04 7.16 7.73
CA ASP A 63 -6.49 8.49 7.46
C ASP A 63 -5.00 8.63 7.83
N LYS A 64 -4.42 7.61 8.46
CA LYS A 64 -3.02 7.62 8.94
C LYS A 64 -1.98 7.38 7.84
N ILE A 65 -2.39 7.09 6.60
CA ILE A 65 -1.45 6.72 5.54
C ILE A 65 -0.76 7.95 4.93
N VAL A 66 0.58 7.87 4.82
CA VAL A 66 1.44 8.94 4.27
C VAL A 66 1.93 8.62 2.87
N SER A 67 2.36 7.39 2.64
CA SER A 67 2.84 6.98 1.32
C SER A 67 2.69 5.50 1.07
N VAL A 68 2.56 5.18 -0.22
CA VAL A 68 2.72 3.84 -0.77
C VAL A 68 3.90 3.85 -1.72
N LYS A 69 4.87 2.97 -1.45
CA LYS A 69 6.03 2.75 -2.31
C LYS A 69 6.04 1.32 -2.82
N LEU A 70 5.86 1.16 -4.12
CA LEU A 70 5.79 -0.14 -4.78
C LEU A 70 7.04 -0.36 -5.64
N TRP A 71 7.78 -1.42 -5.36
CA TRP A 71 8.97 -1.81 -6.09
C TRP A 71 8.66 -2.89 -7.11
N GLU A 72 9.13 -2.67 -8.34
CA GLU A 72 9.20 -3.66 -9.42
C GLU A 72 10.65 -4.16 -9.55
N GLY A 73 10.85 -5.45 -9.29
CA GLY A 73 12.18 -6.01 -9.18
C GLY A 73 12.96 -5.42 -7.99
N ARG A 74 14.24 -5.11 -8.20
CA ARG A 74 15.17 -4.71 -7.11
C ARG A 74 15.41 -3.20 -7.02
N ASN A 75 15.34 -2.48 -8.13
CA ASN A 75 15.91 -1.13 -8.24
C ASN A 75 14.90 -0.06 -8.66
N ASN A 76 13.74 -0.44 -9.18
CA ASN A 76 12.76 0.50 -9.72
C ASN A 76 11.51 0.52 -8.84
N TYR A 77 11.01 1.72 -8.54
CA TYR A 77 9.80 1.89 -7.75
C TYR A 77 9.02 3.13 -8.17
N ALA A 78 7.74 3.14 -7.83
CA ALA A 78 6.93 4.35 -7.75
C ALA A 78 6.55 4.60 -6.29
N GLU A 79 6.61 5.84 -5.86
CA GLU A 79 6.10 6.28 -4.55
C GLU A 79 5.01 7.32 -4.78
N VAL A 80 3.86 7.11 -4.17
CA VAL A 80 2.69 7.98 -4.25
C VAL A 80 2.31 8.43 -2.85
N LEU A 81 1.87 9.68 -2.75
CA LEU A 81 1.40 10.33 -1.52
C LEU A 81 -0.04 10.82 -1.72
N PRO A 82 -0.83 11.00 -0.64
CA PRO A 82 -2.18 11.58 -0.65
C PRO A 82 -2.31 12.92 -1.39
#